data_AF-A0A7I7QHK2-F1
#
_entry.id   AF-A0A7I7QHK2-F1
#
_cell.length_a   1.000
_cell.length_b   1.000
_cell.length_c   1.000
_cell.angle_alpha   90.00
_cell.angle_beta   90.00
_cell.angle_gamma   90.00
#
_symmetry.space_group_name_H-M   'P 1'
#
loop_
_entity.id
_entity.type
_entity.pdbx_description
1 polymer ?
#
loop_
_entity_poly.entity_id
_entity_poly.type
_entity_poly.pdbx_seq_one_letter_code
_entity_poly.pdbx_strand_id
1 'polypeptide(L)'
;MANTSPGALMRFTTARSWLSQWGLDTAQVDAGDAAPRVSVPVLMVVNGCDDAVPTSHQAQVFEAIGHQDKERVDLPDPNHYFTGTDQRSHLSGAADNVYDWLHRHGFDVN
;
A
#
# COMPACT_ATOMS: atom_id res chain seq x y z
N MET A 1 -12.49 -10.00 2.00
CA MET A 1 -11.89 -9.59 0.72
C MET A 1 -12.51 -8.28 0.27
N ALA A 2 -11.74 -7.21 0.11
CA ALA A 2 -12.27 -5.89 -0.24
C ALA A 2 -13.07 -5.91 -1.57
N ASN A 3 -12.62 -6.71 -2.54
CA ASN A 3 -13.24 -6.81 -3.88
C ASN A 3 -14.48 -7.71 -3.96
N THR A 4 -14.76 -8.54 -2.95
CA THR A 4 -15.93 -9.45 -2.96
C THR A 4 -16.81 -9.31 -1.72
N SER A 5 -16.50 -8.36 -0.84
CA SER A 5 -17.35 -8.02 0.30
C SER A 5 -18.69 -7.44 -0.17
N PRO A 6 -19.75 -7.47 0.67
CA PRO A 6 -20.97 -6.77 0.34
C PRO A 6 -20.75 -5.28 0.11
N GLY A 7 -19.67 -4.67 0.63
CA GLY A 7 -19.23 -3.29 0.37
C GLY A 7 -18.25 -3.12 -0.81
N ALA A 8 -18.06 -4.15 -1.64
CA ALA A 8 -16.98 -4.19 -2.61
C ALA A 8 -17.03 -3.12 -3.71
N LEU A 9 -15.86 -2.89 -4.30
CA LEU A 9 -15.67 -2.15 -5.54
C LEU A 9 -16.47 -2.78 -6.69
N MET A 10 -16.78 -2.00 -7.73
CA MET A 10 -17.41 -2.46 -9.00
C MET A 10 -18.87 -2.93 -8.97
N ARG A 11 -19.71 -2.57 -7.97
CA ARG A 11 -21.16 -2.87 -8.03
C ARG A 11 -21.85 -2.32 -9.29
N PHE A 12 -21.33 -1.21 -9.81
CA PHE A 12 -21.63 -0.69 -11.12
C PHE A 12 -20.30 -0.26 -11.74
N THR A 13 -20.02 -0.71 -12.96
CA THR A 13 -18.83 -0.31 -13.71
C THR A 13 -19.20 -0.06 -15.15
N THR A 14 -18.64 0.99 -15.74
CA THR A 14 -18.70 1.20 -17.20
C THR A 14 -17.43 0.65 -17.82
N ALA A 15 -17.45 0.32 -19.11
CA ALA A 15 -16.25 -0.11 -19.82
C ALA A 15 -15.10 0.90 -19.67
N ARG A 16 -15.40 2.21 -19.71
CA ARG A 16 -14.41 3.28 -19.49
C ARG A 16 -13.82 3.22 -18.09
N SER A 17 -14.66 3.13 -17.06
CA SER A 17 -14.21 3.05 -15.67
C SER A 17 -13.35 1.82 -15.42
N TRP A 18 -13.69 0.69 -16.05
CA TRP A 18 -12.91 -0.53 -15.95
C TRP A 18 -11.53 -0.41 -16.62
N LEU A 19 -11.49 0.06 -17.87
CA LEU A 19 -10.23 0.26 -18.60
C LEU A 19 -9.30 1.26 -17.90
N SER A 20 -9.86 2.32 -17.31
CA SER A 20 -9.08 3.32 -16.56
C SER A 20 -8.38 2.77 -15.32
N GLN A 21 -8.79 1.62 -14.78
CA GLN A 21 -8.24 1.06 -13.54
C GLN A 21 -7.50 -0.26 -13.75
N TRP A 22 -7.91 -1.09 -14.71
CA TRP A 22 -7.35 -2.43 -14.94
C TRP A 22 -6.83 -2.67 -16.36
N GLY A 23 -6.98 -1.70 -17.27
CA GLY A 23 -6.49 -1.86 -18.63
C GLY A 23 -4.97 -1.72 -18.68
N LEU A 24 -4.28 -2.67 -19.31
CA LEU A 24 -2.82 -2.68 -19.40
C LEU A 24 -2.26 -1.37 -19.99
N ASP A 25 -2.82 -0.92 -21.12
CA ASP A 25 -2.36 0.29 -21.83
C ASP A 25 -3.27 1.51 -21.59
N THR A 26 -4.34 1.33 -20.83
CA THR A 26 -5.40 2.35 -20.67
C THR A 26 -5.63 2.77 -19.23
N ALA A 27 -5.02 2.08 -18.27
CA ALA A 27 -4.96 2.51 -16.89
C ALA A 27 -4.38 3.93 -16.83
N GLN A 28 -5.05 4.80 -16.07
CA GLN A 28 -4.65 6.20 -15.91
C GLN A 28 -3.83 6.43 -14.64
N VAL A 29 -3.54 5.36 -13.89
CA VAL A 29 -2.79 5.41 -12.64
C VAL A 29 -1.72 4.32 -12.68
N ASP A 30 -0.48 4.77 -12.50
CA ASP A 30 0.68 3.92 -12.26
C ASP A 30 1.42 4.51 -11.06
N ALA A 31 1.61 3.69 -10.02
CA ALA A 31 2.25 4.15 -8.78
C ALA A 31 3.74 4.43 -8.97
N GLY A 32 4.43 3.69 -9.85
CA GLY A 32 5.83 3.92 -10.19
C GLY A 32 6.03 5.21 -10.96
N ASP A 33 5.14 5.52 -11.92
CA ASP A 33 5.15 6.83 -12.61
C ASP A 33 4.78 8.00 -11.67
N ALA A 34 3.91 7.75 -10.69
CA ALA A 34 3.48 8.78 -9.74
C ALA A 34 4.46 9.06 -8.60
N ALA A 35 5.20 8.05 -8.14
CA ALA A 35 6.10 8.16 -6.99
C ALA A 35 7.14 9.30 -7.06
N PRO A 36 7.75 9.63 -8.23
CA PRO A 36 8.69 10.74 -8.33
C PRO A 36 8.08 12.11 -7.99
N ARG A 37 6.75 12.24 -8.06
CA ARG A 37 6.03 13.49 -7.78
C ARG A 37 5.74 13.69 -6.28
N VAL A 38 6.02 12.70 -5.43
CA VAL A 38 5.81 12.80 -3.99
C VAL A 38 6.85 13.73 -3.36
N SER A 39 6.37 14.83 -2.77
CA SER A 39 7.21 15.90 -2.22
C SER A 39 7.18 15.98 -0.69
N VAL A 40 6.71 14.93 -0.03
CA VAL A 40 6.57 14.84 1.44
C VAL A 40 7.24 13.56 1.95
N PRO A 41 7.58 13.48 3.25
CA PRO A 41 8.11 12.26 3.84
C PRO A 41 7.19 11.05 3.62
N VAL A 42 7.79 9.86 3.40
CA VAL A 42 7.04 8.63 3.11
C VAL A 42 7.49 7.48 4.01
N LEU A 43 6.53 6.80 4.62
CA LEU A 43 6.69 5.44 5.15
C LEU A 43 6.02 4.44 4.22
N MET A 44 6.75 3.38 3.84
CA MET A 44 6.20 2.22 3.15
C MET A 44 6.30 0.98 4.04
N VAL A 45 5.16 0.46 4.50
CA VAL A 45 5.08 -0.83 5.20
C VAL A 45 4.72 -1.91 4.19
N VAL A 46 5.54 -2.95 4.10
CA VAL A 46 5.44 -4.01 3.09
C VAL A 46 5.19 -5.35 3.76
N ASN A 47 4.13 -6.04 3.34
CA ASN A 47 3.81 -7.38 3.80
C ASN A 47 4.50 -8.43 2.91
N GLY A 48 5.30 -9.30 3.51
CA GLY A 48 6.15 -10.27 2.81
C GLY A 48 5.41 -11.46 2.24
N CYS A 49 4.25 -11.80 2.80
CA CYS A 49 3.34 -12.82 2.27
C CYS A 49 2.12 -12.20 1.56
N ASP A 50 2.27 -11.00 0.99
CA ASP A 50 1.20 -10.33 0.22
C ASP A 50 0.76 -11.20 -0.98
N ASP A 51 -0.52 -11.53 -1.01
CA ASP A 51 -1.18 -12.39 -1.99
C ASP A 51 -2.05 -11.60 -2.99
N ALA A 52 -1.99 -10.26 -2.95
CA ALA A 52 -2.73 -9.37 -3.83
C ALA A 52 -1.83 -8.48 -4.71
N VAL A 53 -0.63 -8.14 -4.24
CA VAL A 53 0.33 -7.28 -4.95
C VAL A 53 1.62 -8.04 -5.22
N PRO A 54 2.08 -8.14 -6.48
CA PRO A 54 3.40 -8.72 -6.79
C PRO A 54 4.52 -8.02 -6.01
N THR A 55 5.39 -8.81 -5.38
CA THR A 55 6.48 -8.32 -4.51
C THR A 55 7.42 -7.32 -5.20
N SER A 56 7.61 -7.45 -6.51
CA SER A 56 8.42 -6.52 -7.29
C SER A 56 7.87 -5.08 -7.33
N HIS A 57 6.56 -4.90 -7.25
CA HIS A 57 5.93 -3.58 -7.42
C HIS A 57 6.22 -2.65 -6.23
N GLN A 58 6.28 -3.18 -5.02
CA GLN A 58 6.56 -2.38 -3.82
C GLN A 58 7.98 -1.79 -3.91
N ALA A 59 8.95 -2.59 -4.35
CA ALA A 59 10.32 -2.12 -4.59
C ALA A 59 10.39 -1.06 -5.69
N GLN A 60 9.73 -1.29 -6.83
CA GLN A 60 9.68 -0.31 -7.93
C GLN A 60 9.14 1.05 -7.47
N VAL A 61 8.04 1.06 -6.71
CA VAL A 61 7.46 2.30 -6.18
C VAL A 61 8.40 2.94 -5.17
N PHE A 62 8.95 2.19 -4.22
CA PHE A 62 9.85 2.74 -3.20
C PHE A 62 11.08 3.40 -3.81
N GLU A 63 11.73 2.74 -4.77
CA GLU A 63 12.88 3.30 -5.47
C GLU A 63 12.53 4.56 -6.26
N ALA A 64 11.34 4.62 -6.86
CA ALA A 64 10.87 5.76 -7.62
C ALA A 64 10.45 6.98 -6.77
N ILE A 65 10.25 6.84 -5.46
CA ILE A 65 9.95 7.97 -4.57
C ILE A 65 11.11 8.99 -4.63
N GLY A 66 10.77 10.23 -5.02
CA GLY A 66 11.74 11.32 -5.17
C GLY A 66 12.13 12.02 -3.86
N HIS A 67 11.27 11.91 -2.82
CA HIS A 67 11.57 12.50 -1.51
C HIS A 67 12.70 11.75 -0.81
N GLN A 68 13.64 12.49 -0.22
CA GLN A 68 14.83 11.92 0.44
C GLN A 68 14.51 11.29 1.80
N ASP A 69 13.54 11.88 2.51
CA ASP A 69 13.00 11.29 3.73
C ASP A 69 11.97 10.22 3.34
N LYS A 70 12.47 9.01 3.05
CA LYS A 70 11.66 7.84 2.76
C LYS A 70 12.17 6.64 3.56
N GLU A 71 11.24 5.92 4.16
CA GLU A 71 11.52 4.77 5.01
C GLU A 71 10.69 3.56 4.54
N ARG A 72 11.30 2.37 4.58
CA ARG A 72 10.64 1.11 4.25
C ARG A 72 10.78 0.14 5.41
N VAL A 73 9.67 -0.50 5.79
CA VAL A 73 9.60 -1.57 6.78
C VAL A 73 9.02 -2.81 6.11
N ASP A 74 9.81 -3.87 6.01
CA ASP A 74 9.35 -5.17 5.53
C ASP A 74 8.92 -6.05 6.71
N LEU A 75 7.67 -6.50 6.68
CA LEU A 75 7.08 -7.45 7.61
C LEU A 75 7.05 -8.82 6.92
N PRO A 76 7.92 -9.79 7.25
CA PRO A 76 8.08 -11.00 6.45
C PRO A 76 6.85 -11.89 6.35
N ASP A 77 6.07 -11.99 7.42
CA ASP A 77 5.03 -13.00 7.60
C ASP A 77 3.58 -12.59 7.22
N PRO A 78 3.12 -11.33 7.37
CA PRO A 78 1.73 -11.01 7.12
C PRO A 78 1.32 -11.12 5.64
N ASN A 79 0.06 -11.48 5.43
CA ASN A 79 -0.61 -11.39 4.12
C ASN A 79 -1.25 -10.01 3.89
N HIS A 80 -1.85 -9.80 2.72
CA HIS A 80 -2.33 -8.48 2.31
C HIS A 80 -3.35 -7.84 3.26
N TYR A 81 -4.20 -8.66 3.91
CA TYR A 81 -5.29 -8.17 4.76
C TYR A 81 -5.10 -8.46 6.25
N PHE A 82 -3.96 -9.04 6.65
CA PHE A 82 -3.77 -9.54 8.02
C PHE A 82 -4.92 -10.48 8.46
N THR A 83 -5.38 -11.34 7.56
CA THR A 83 -6.51 -12.25 7.83
C THR A 83 -6.08 -13.68 8.00
N GLY A 84 -6.63 -14.37 9.00
CA GLY A 84 -6.32 -15.77 9.30
C GLY A 84 -5.68 -15.94 10.68
N THR A 85 -5.25 -17.16 10.97
CA THR A 85 -4.55 -17.50 12.22
C THR A 85 -3.25 -16.69 12.32
N ASP A 86 -2.95 -16.20 13.52
CA ASP A 86 -1.71 -15.48 13.85
C ASP A 86 -1.46 -14.15 13.11
N GLN A 87 -2.42 -13.65 12.33
CA GLN A 87 -2.25 -12.39 11.60
C GLN A 87 -2.53 -11.13 12.44
N ARG A 88 -3.25 -11.26 13.55
CA ARG A 88 -3.63 -10.13 14.41
C ARG A 88 -2.42 -9.42 15.03
N SER A 89 -1.41 -10.17 15.48
CA SER A 89 -0.18 -9.61 16.03
C SER A 89 0.62 -8.85 14.99
N HIS A 90 0.65 -9.33 13.74
CA HIS A 90 1.29 -8.61 12.64
C HIS A 90 0.58 -7.30 12.32
N LEU A 91 -0.76 -7.25 12.41
CA LEU A 91 -1.52 -5.99 12.27
C LEU A 91 -1.14 -4.99 13.37
N SER A 92 -1.06 -5.43 14.63
CA SER A 92 -0.59 -4.59 15.73
C SER A 92 0.81 -4.06 15.48
N GLY A 93 1.76 -4.93 15.11
CA GLY A 93 3.14 -4.50 14.80
C GLY A 93 3.22 -3.54 13.61
N ALA A 94 2.40 -3.73 12.57
CA ALA A 94 2.31 -2.79 11.46
C ALA A 94 1.80 -1.40 11.92
N ALA A 95 0.78 -1.38 12.78
CA ALA A 95 0.25 -0.13 13.35
C ALA A 95 1.28 0.57 14.25
N ASP A 96 2.04 -0.18 15.04
CA ASP A 96 3.11 0.37 15.89
C ASP A 96 4.20 1.06 15.04
N ASN A 97 4.60 0.45 13.91
CA ASN A 97 5.55 1.09 12.98
C ASN A 97 5.02 2.41 12.41
N VAL A 98 3.72 2.48 12.07
CA VAL A 98 3.08 3.72 11.60
C VAL A 98 3.04 4.76 12.71
N TYR A 99 2.66 4.37 13.92
CA TYR A 99 2.61 5.27 15.08
C TYR A 99 3.99 5.84 15.40
N ASP A 100 5.01 4.98 15.51
CA ASP A 100 6.38 5.40 15.81
C ASP A 100 6.95 6.32 14.72
N TRP A 101 6.63 6.05 13.45
CA TRP A 101 7.03 6.94 12.36
C TRP A 101 6.35 8.30 12.49
N LEU A 102 5.04 8.36 12.71
CA LEU A 102 4.32 9.61 12.91
C LEU A 102 4.89 10.41 14.09
N HIS A 103 5.19 9.74 15.20
CA HIS A 103 5.80 10.34 16.39
C HIS A 103 7.16 10.97 16.09
N ARG A 104 8.06 10.23 15.41
CA ARG A 104 9.37 10.75 15.00
C ARG A 104 9.29 11.95 14.05
N HIS A 105 8.20 12.08 13.29
CA HIS A 105 7.96 13.18 12.36
C HIS A 105 7.10 14.30 12.96
N GLY A 106 6.77 14.22 14.25
CA GLY A 106 6.05 15.27 14.98
C GLY A 106 4.56 15.38 14.61
N PHE A 107 3.93 14.29 14.16
CA PHE A 107 2.51 14.25 13.82
C PHE A 107 1.61 13.81 14.98
N ASP A 108 2.11 13.75 16.20
CA ASP A 108 1.31 13.38 17.36
C ASP A 108 0.11 14.31 17.54
N VAL A 109 -1.05 13.70 17.69
CA VAL A 109 -2.21 14.37 18.30
C VAL A 109 -2.04 14.25 19.81
N ASN A 110 -1.87 15.39 20.49
CA ASN A 110 -2.06 15.47 21.94
C ASN A 110 -3.48 15.05 22.33
#